data_AF-A0A433PQP9-F1
#
_entry.id   AF-A0A433PQP9-F1
#
_cell.length_a   1.000
_cell.length_b   1.000
_cell.length_c   1.000
_cell.angle_alpha   90.00
_cell.angle_beta   90.00
_cell.angle_gamma   90.00
#
_symmetry.space_group_name_H-M   'P 1'
#
loop_
_entity.id
_entity.type
_entity.pdbx_description
1 polymer ?
#
loop_
_entity_poly.entity_id
_entity_poly.type
_entity_poly.pdbx_seq_one_letter_code
_entity_poly.pdbx_strand_id
1 'polypeptide(L)'
;MVKLLENLFVLNERVVLNGRWQYGFFSMIPVGATNVGSIKINFDEPTLPVSTRPNPDHISSSHRLSAPTKKSNSLESTNPSLGGKPLVAGEEMGGFCLGSTVVLVFEAPLDFKFKVEAGQKTQMGQALGEVAVA
;
A
#
# COMPACT_ATOMS: atom_id res chain seq x y z
N MET A 1 0.91 20.53 10.29
CA MET A 1 -0.29 20.37 9.45
C MET A 1 -1.16 19.20 9.91
N VAL A 2 -0.63 17.98 10.05
CA VAL A 2 -1.42 16.80 10.51
C VAL A 2 -2.14 17.02 11.84
N LYS A 3 -1.54 17.76 12.79
CA LYS A 3 -2.15 18.05 14.11
C LYS A 3 -3.28 19.10 14.08
N LEU A 4 -3.52 19.76 12.94
CA LEU A 4 -4.47 20.87 12.85
C LEU A 4 -5.86 20.43 12.40
N LEU A 5 -5.95 19.33 11.66
CA LEU A 5 -7.19 18.86 11.05
C LEU A 5 -7.46 17.43 11.50
N GLU A 6 -8.50 17.26 12.31
CA GLU A 6 -8.94 15.95 12.76
C GLU A 6 -9.33 15.08 11.57
N ASN A 7 -9.03 13.77 11.64
CA ASN A 7 -9.38 12.81 10.61
C ASN A 7 -8.80 13.10 9.22
N LEU A 8 -7.70 13.85 9.12
CA LEU A 8 -7.05 14.21 7.85
C LEU A 8 -6.88 13.01 6.89
N PHE A 9 -6.39 11.87 7.38
CA PHE A 9 -6.16 10.68 6.55
C PHE A 9 -7.45 9.95 6.14
N VAL A 10 -8.55 10.19 6.84
CA VAL A 10 -9.87 9.66 6.50
C VAL A 10 -10.54 10.52 5.43
N LEU A 11 -10.32 11.84 5.51
CA LEU A 11 -10.90 12.83 4.61
C LEU A 11 -10.16 12.91 3.27
N ASN A 12 -8.86 12.65 3.26
CA ASN A 12 -8.09 12.63 2.02
C ASN A 12 -8.41 11.40 1.16
N GLU A 13 -8.30 11.58 -0.15
CA GLU A 13 -8.33 10.49 -1.12
C GLU A 13 -7.22 9.48 -0.83
N ARG A 14 -7.52 8.20 -0.97
CA ARG A 14 -6.56 7.13 -0.68
C ARG A 14 -6.84 5.88 -1.50
N VAL A 15 -5.78 5.13 -1.75
CA VAL A 15 -5.85 3.77 -2.29
C VAL A 15 -5.54 2.82 -1.16
N VAL A 16 -6.35 1.78 -0.95
CA VAL A 16 -6.12 0.77 0.10
C VAL A 16 -5.68 -0.52 -0.55
N LEU A 17 -4.39 -0.85 -0.42
CA LEU A 17 -3.81 -2.09 -0.95
C LEU A 17 -3.77 -3.13 0.15
N ASN A 18 -4.68 -4.09 0.10
CA ASN A 18 -4.76 -5.17 1.08
C ASN A 18 -4.08 -6.43 0.56
N GLY A 19 -3.37 -7.12 1.45
CA GLY A 19 -2.72 -8.37 1.15
C GLY A 19 -2.32 -9.13 2.40
N ARG A 20 -1.36 -10.03 2.21
CA ARG A 20 -0.74 -10.80 3.28
C ARG A 20 0.77 -10.71 3.13
N TRP A 21 1.45 -10.71 4.26
CA TRP A 21 2.89 -10.90 4.35
C TRP A 21 3.18 -12.15 5.18
N GLN A 22 4.45 -12.47 5.41
CA GLN A 22 4.84 -13.74 6.04
C GLN A 22 4.26 -13.96 7.45
N TYR A 23 3.87 -12.88 8.15
CA TYR A 23 3.29 -12.97 9.51
C TYR A 23 1.79 -12.64 9.57
N GLY A 24 1.10 -12.58 8.43
CA GLY A 24 -0.37 -12.42 8.40
C GLY A 24 -0.84 -11.26 7.54
N PHE A 25 -1.79 -10.49 8.03
CA PHE A 25 -2.39 -9.36 7.33
C PHE A 25 -1.38 -8.22 7.10
N PHE A 26 -1.45 -7.60 5.91
CA PHE A 26 -0.70 -6.41 5.57
C PHE A 26 -1.55 -5.47 4.70
N SER A 27 -1.53 -4.18 5.01
CA SER A 27 -2.17 -3.13 4.23
C SER A 27 -1.23 -1.94 4.07
N MET A 28 -1.04 -1.53 2.82
CA MET A 28 -0.34 -0.31 2.46
C MET A 28 -1.35 0.66 1.89
N ILE A 29 -1.46 1.83 2.50
CA ILE A 29 -2.44 2.85 2.13
C ILE A 29 -1.71 4.12 1.70
N PRO A 30 -1.51 4.29 0.38
CA PRO A 30 -1.20 5.59 -0.20
C PRO A 30 -2.32 6.61 0.05
N VAL A 31 -2.00 7.69 0.75
CA VAL A 31 -2.93 8.80 1.03
C VAL A 31 -2.47 10.04 0.27
N GLY A 32 -3.38 10.58 -0.55
CA GLY A 32 -3.18 11.83 -1.27
C GLY A 32 -3.13 13.05 -0.34
N ALA A 33 -2.76 14.18 -0.92
CA ALA A 33 -2.75 15.48 -0.23
C ALA A 33 -3.55 16.50 -1.04
N THR A 34 -3.82 17.68 -0.46
CA THR A 34 -4.53 18.75 -1.15
C THR A 34 -3.83 19.11 -2.46
N ASN A 35 -4.57 19.02 -3.58
CA ASN A 35 -4.06 19.21 -4.96
C ASN A 35 -3.14 18.10 -5.50
N VAL A 36 -3.04 16.96 -4.80
CA VAL A 36 -2.23 15.81 -5.21
C VAL A 36 -3.07 14.54 -5.15
N GLY A 37 -3.77 14.25 -6.25
CA GLY A 37 -4.56 13.02 -6.39
C GLY A 37 -3.94 11.92 -7.24
N SER A 38 -2.82 12.20 -7.92
CA SER A 38 -2.19 11.20 -8.79
C SER A 38 -1.35 10.20 -7.98
N ILE A 39 -2.01 9.13 -7.54
CA ILE A 39 -1.38 7.93 -6.97
C ILE A 39 -1.19 6.93 -8.11
N LYS A 40 0.05 6.49 -8.37
CA LYS A 40 0.35 5.49 -9.41
C LYS A 40 0.71 4.17 -8.75
N ILE A 41 0.09 3.07 -9.21
CA ILE A 41 0.39 1.70 -8.78
C ILE A 41 0.99 0.96 -9.97
N ASN A 42 2.23 0.48 -9.84
CA ASN A 42 3.01 -0.04 -10.98
C ASN A 42 2.49 -1.38 -11.53
N PHE A 43 1.65 -2.05 -10.77
CA PHE A 43 1.01 -3.30 -11.17
C PHE A 43 -0.46 -3.15 -11.57
N ASP A 44 -0.90 -1.92 -11.83
CA ASP A 44 -2.08 -1.71 -12.67
C ASP A 44 -1.73 -2.17 -14.09
N GLU A 45 -2.23 -3.35 -14.48
CA GLU A 45 -2.44 -3.62 -15.89
C GLU A 45 -3.31 -2.49 -16.50
N PRO A 46 -3.13 -2.13 -17.78
CA PRO A 46 -3.70 -0.92 -18.41
C PRO A 46 -5.24 -0.79 -18.37
N THR A 47 -5.95 -1.74 -17.80
CA THR A 47 -7.39 -1.70 -17.53
C THR A 47 -7.79 -0.82 -16.35
N LEU A 48 -6.85 -0.32 -15.53
CA LEU A 48 -7.17 0.53 -14.37
C LEU A 48 -6.25 1.76 -14.29
N PRO A 49 -6.51 2.84 -15.05
CA PRO A 49 -5.97 4.13 -14.68
C PRO A 49 -6.64 4.55 -13.36
N VAL A 50 -5.95 4.42 -12.22
CA VAL A 50 -6.33 5.13 -10.99
C VAL A 50 -6.02 6.62 -11.19
N SER A 51 -6.81 7.26 -12.06
CA SER A 51 -6.92 8.71 -12.13
C SER A 51 -8.02 9.11 -11.14
N THR A 52 -7.66 9.78 -10.06
CA THR A 52 -8.64 10.25 -9.07
C THR A 52 -9.39 11.50 -9.51
N ARG A 53 -9.22 11.95 -10.77
CA ARG A 53 -10.14 12.95 -11.34
C ARG A 53 -11.50 12.27 -11.49
N PRO A 54 -12.56 12.75 -10.82
CA PRO A 54 -13.87 12.16 -10.96
C PRO A 54 -14.32 12.39 -12.40
N ASN A 55 -14.27 11.35 -13.22
CA ASN A 55 -15.10 11.32 -14.41
C ASN A 55 -16.52 11.04 -13.88
N PRO A 56 -17.50 11.95 -14.07
CA PRO A 56 -18.83 11.82 -13.46
C PRO A 56 -19.60 10.55 -13.87
N ASP A 57 -19.09 9.80 -14.84
CA ASP A 57 -19.69 8.57 -15.36
C ASP A 57 -19.21 7.29 -14.65
N HIS A 58 -18.25 7.35 -13.72
CA HIS A 58 -17.72 6.17 -13.03
C HIS A 58 -17.89 6.28 -11.51
N ILE A 59 -19.12 6.01 -11.07
CA ILE A 59 -19.48 5.78 -9.67
C ILE A 59 -18.62 4.63 -9.13
N SER A 60 -17.96 4.89 -8.00
CA SER A 60 -17.32 3.97 -7.06
C SER A 60 -17.71 2.50 -7.22
N SER A 61 -16.93 1.74 -7.99
CA SER A 61 -16.89 0.29 -7.85
C SER A 61 -15.76 -0.07 -6.91
N SER A 62 -16.08 -0.80 -5.84
CA SER A 62 -15.13 -1.62 -5.12
C SER A 62 -14.58 -2.67 -6.10
N HIS A 63 -13.59 -2.29 -6.91
CA HIS A 63 -12.94 -3.21 -7.82
C HIS A 63 -12.11 -4.20 -7.00
N ARG A 64 -12.75 -5.29 -6.57
CA ARG A 64 -12.05 -6.52 -6.19
C ARG A 64 -11.41 -7.07 -7.45
N LEU A 65 -10.09 -6.91 -7.57
CA LEU A 65 -9.29 -7.47 -8.65
C LEU A 65 -9.51 -8.99 -8.71
N SER A 66 -10.08 -9.44 -9.82
CA SER A 66 -10.11 -10.83 -10.26
C SER A 66 -9.58 -10.83 -11.68
N ALA A 67 -8.28 -11.11 -11.87
CA ALA A 67 -7.72 -11.35 -13.20
C ALA A 67 -6.61 -12.43 -13.13
N PRO A 68 -6.50 -13.33 -14.13
CA PRO A 68 -5.69 -14.54 -14.04
C PRO A 68 -4.30 -14.40 -14.66
N THR A 69 -3.29 -14.74 -13.85
CA THR A 69 -2.07 -15.52 -14.15
C THR A 69 -1.16 -15.13 -15.33
N LYS A 70 0.12 -14.85 -15.02
CA LYS A 70 1.27 -15.59 -15.58
C LYS A 70 2.33 -15.86 -14.50
N LYS A 71 2.89 -17.08 -14.54
CA LYS A 71 3.73 -17.74 -13.55
C LYS A 71 5.05 -17.00 -13.28
N SER A 72 5.39 -16.81 -12.00
CA SER A 72 6.78 -16.65 -11.53
C SER A 72 6.95 -17.44 -10.23
N ASN A 73 8.00 -18.25 -10.18
CA ASN A 73 8.29 -19.20 -9.11
C ASN A 73 8.76 -18.48 -7.84
N SER A 74 7.86 -18.19 -6.90
CA SER A 74 8.22 -17.81 -5.53
C SER A 74 7.14 -18.27 -4.54
N LEU A 75 7.48 -19.31 -3.78
CA LEU A 75 6.94 -19.75 -2.49
C LEU A 75 5.42 -19.61 -2.29
N GLU A 76 4.75 -20.76 -2.43
CA GLU A 76 3.31 -20.95 -2.26
C GLU A 76 2.83 -20.65 -0.83
N SER A 77 2.01 -19.60 -0.68
CA SER A 77 1.03 -19.44 0.41
C SER A 77 0.04 -18.30 0.13
N THR A 78 -0.43 -18.15 -1.10
CA THR A 78 -1.58 -17.28 -1.40
C THR A 78 -2.59 -18.08 -2.20
N ASN A 79 -3.82 -18.17 -1.67
CA ASN A 79 -4.93 -18.82 -2.36
C ASN A 79 -5.01 -18.27 -3.80
N PRO A 80 -4.90 -19.12 -4.85
CA PRO A 80 -4.98 -18.68 -6.24
C PRO A 80 -6.34 -18.02 -6.59
N SER A 81 -7.35 -18.17 -5.73
CA SER A 81 -8.69 -17.63 -5.90
C SER A 81 -8.83 -16.13 -5.57
N LEU A 82 -7.81 -15.49 -4.99
CA LEU A 82 -7.89 -14.10 -4.50
C LEU A 82 -7.26 -13.03 -5.40
N GLY A 83 -6.76 -13.37 -6.60
CA GLY A 83 -6.44 -12.38 -7.64
C GLY A 83 -5.38 -11.32 -7.28
N GLY A 84 -4.52 -11.56 -6.27
CA GLY A 84 -3.49 -10.62 -5.84
C GLY A 84 -2.16 -10.81 -6.58
N LYS A 85 -1.39 -9.71 -6.75
CA LYS A 85 -0.02 -9.77 -7.27
C LYS A 85 0.98 -10.00 -6.12
N PRO A 86 1.76 -11.09 -6.12
CA PRO A 86 2.85 -11.27 -5.17
C PRO A 86 3.96 -10.26 -5.46
N LEU A 87 4.54 -9.70 -4.40
CA LEU A 87 5.56 -8.66 -4.47
C LEU A 87 6.72 -9.06 -3.56
N VAL A 88 7.94 -8.80 -4.01
CA VAL A 88 9.15 -9.09 -3.21
C VAL A 88 9.52 -7.88 -2.37
N ALA A 89 10.21 -8.10 -1.25
CA ALA A 89 10.73 -7.00 -0.44
C ALA A 89 11.64 -6.10 -1.27
N GLY A 90 11.35 -4.79 -1.27
CA GLY A 90 12.08 -3.80 -2.07
C GLY A 90 11.62 -3.67 -3.52
N GLU A 91 10.66 -4.47 -4.00
CA GLU A 91 10.02 -4.26 -5.30
C GLU A 91 9.23 -2.94 -5.30
N GLU A 92 9.34 -2.18 -6.38
CA GLU A 92 8.64 -0.90 -6.51
C GLU A 92 7.13 -1.11 -6.68
N MET A 93 6.37 -0.63 -5.69
CA MET A 93 4.91 -0.73 -5.68
C MET A 93 4.23 0.31 -6.57
N GLY A 94 4.85 1.47 -6.72
CA GLY A 94 4.21 2.67 -7.24
C GLY A 94 4.83 3.94 -6.66
N GLY A 95 4.21 5.07 -6.96
CA GLY A 95 4.75 6.37 -6.57
C GLY A 95 3.70 7.48 -6.49
N PHE A 96 4.14 8.60 -5.93
CA PHE A 96 3.35 9.83 -5.82
C PHE A 96 4.03 10.97 -6.55
N CYS A 97 3.24 11.91 -7.06
CA CYS A 97 3.78 13.08 -7.75
C CYS A 97 4.26 14.20 -6.79
N LEU A 98 3.62 14.43 -5.63
CA LEU A 98 4.06 15.45 -4.64
C LEU A 98 3.43 15.23 -3.24
N GLY A 99 4.21 15.39 -2.16
CA GLY A 99 3.67 15.57 -0.80
C GLY A 99 2.73 14.47 -0.27
N SER A 100 3.17 13.21 -0.28
CA SER A 100 2.33 12.06 0.06
C SER A 100 2.53 11.51 1.46
N THR A 101 1.51 10.83 1.96
CA THR A 101 1.61 10.01 3.17
C THR A 101 1.36 8.55 2.82
N VAL A 102 2.15 7.65 3.40
CA VAL A 102 1.87 6.20 3.36
C VAL A 102 1.52 5.77 4.77
N VAL A 103 0.37 5.11 4.92
CA VAL A 103 -0.02 4.42 6.16
C VAL A 103 0.24 2.93 5.97
N LEU A 104 0.93 2.31 6.92
CA LEU A 104 1.18 0.86 6.96
C LEU A 104 0.42 0.27 8.14
N VAL A 105 -0.35 -0.79 7.89
CA VAL A 105 -1.05 -1.57 8.92
C VAL A 105 -0.72 -3.04 8.70
N PHE A 106 -0.11 -3.70 9.68
CA PHE A 106 0.32 -5.08 9.52
C PHE A 106 0.30 -5.85 10.84
N GLU A 107 0.03 -7.15 10.76
CA GLU A 107 0.19 -8.09 11.88
C GLU A 107 1.67 -8.43 12.03
N ALA A 108 2.25 -8.29 13.22
CA ALA A 108 3.66 -8.60 13.48
C ALA A 108 3.80 -9.67 14.56
N PRO A 109 4.88 -10.47 14.54
CA PRO A 109 5.16 -11.40 15.62
C PRO A 109 5.49 -10.64 16.91
N LEU A 110 5.35 -11.30 18.06
CA LEU A 110 5.49 -10.68 19.40
C LEU A 110 6.88 -10.10 19.67
N ASP A 111 7.89 -10.59 18.97
CA ASP A 111 9.29 -10.21 19.06
C ASP A 111 9.71 -9.16 18.01
N PHE A 112 8.77 -8.62 17.25
CA PHE A 112 9.02 -7.53 16.32
C PHE A 112 9.46 -6.26 17.06
N LYS A 113 10.55 -5.65 16.60
CA LYS A 113 11.09 -4.41 17.17
C LYS A 113 11.18 -3.34 16.09
N PHE A 114 10.54 -2.20 16.35
CA PHE A 114 10.73 -1.01 15.52
C PHE A 114 12.17 -0.47 15.68
N LYS A 115 12.78 -0.10 14.56
CA LYS A 115 14.08 0.61 14.48
C LYS A 115 13.90 2.12 14.30
N VAL A 116 12.67 2.59 14.38
CA VAL A 116 12.28 3.98 14.20
C VAL A 116 11.40 4.44 15.34
N GLU A 117 11.51 5.73 15.66
CA GLU A 117 10.69 6.40 16.66
C GLU A 117 9.65 7.33 16.02
N ALA A 118 8.59 7.64 16.76
CA ALA A 118 7.56 8.56 16.30
C ALA A 118 8.16 9.95 16.00
N GLY A 119 7.95 10.44 14.78
CA GLY A 119 8.48 11.74 14.33
C GLY A 119 9.91 11.71 13.79
N GLN A 120 10.58 10.55 13.80
CA GLN A 120 11.88 10.38 13.18
C GLN A 120 11.81 10.58 11.66
N LYS A 121 12.79 11.30 11.09
CA LYS A 121 12.97 11.36 9.64
C LYS A 121 13.54 10.04 9.14
N THR A 122 12.86 9.41 8.19
CA THR A 122 13.27 8.15 7.56
C THR A 122 13.91 8.39 6.19
N GLN A 123 14.75 7.45 5.74
CA GLN A 123 15.34 7.44 4.40
C GLN A 123 14.77 6.32 3.54
N MET A 124 14.85 6.47 2.22
CA MET A 124 14.51 5.40 1.28
C MET A 124 15.44 4.19 1.53
N GLY A 125 14.85 2.99 1.60
CA GLY A 125 15.58 1.76 1.91
C GLY A 125 15.92 1.56 3.40
N GLN A 126 15.60 2.53 4.27
CA GLN A 126 15.79 2.35 5.71
C GLN A 126 14.81 1.31 6.25
N ALA A 127 15.35 0.33 6.98
CA ALA A 127 14.53 -0.64 7.71
C ALA A 127 13.72 0.06 8.81
N LEU A 128 12.40 -0.17 8.83
CA LEU A 128 11.50 0.36 9.87
C LEU A 128 11.48 -0.51 11.13
N GLY A 129 11.85 -1.78 11.00
CA GLY A 129 11.89 -2.72 12.11
C GLY A 129 12.58 -4.01 11.71
N GLU A 130 12.70 -4.91 12.67
CA GLU A 130 13.22 -6.26 12.48
C GLU A 130 12.41 -7.24 13.32
N VAL A 131 12.41 -8.49 12.87
CA VAL A 131 11.97 -9.62 13.69
C VAL A 131 13.22 -10.19 14.32
N ALA A 132 13.20 -10.43 15.64
CA ALA A 132 14.31 -11.09 16.29
C ALA A 132 14.43 -12.50 15.67
N VAL A 133 15.55 -12.79 15.02
CA VAL A 133 15.80 -14.13 14.52
C VAL A 133 15.99 -15.03 15.73
N ALA A 134 15.10 -16.01 15.90
CA ALA A 134 15.27 -17.10 16.86
C ALA A 134 16.48 -17.97 16.49
#